data_AF-A0A532DLM1-F1
#
_entry.id   AF-A0A532DLM1-F1
#
_cell.length_a   1.000
_cell.length_b   1.000
_cell.length_c   1.000
_cell.angle_alpha   90.00
_cell.angle_beta   90.00
_cell.angle_gamma   90.00
#
_symmetry.space_group_name_H-M   'P 1'
#
loop_
_entity.id
_entity.type
_entity.pdbx_description
1 polymer ?
#
loop_
_entity_poly.entity_id
_entity_poly.type
_entity_poly.pdbx_seq_one_letter_code
_entity_poly.pdbx_strand_id
1 'polypeptide(L)'
;DVRMKRADLPEQNEKAVFARMQAERERQAKQYRAEGAEEAQKIRSEAEKDREIVLAEAYKTAQELRGDGDAKAFKTYAGAYKQDQRFFEFTRSMEAYRKTLSQNTTVIMTPDSEFFRYLKQR
;
A
#
# COMPACT_ATOMS: atom_id res chain seq x y z
N ASP A 1 26.32 -66.86 -27.28
CA ASP A 1 26.53 -66.07 -26.05
C ASP A 1 27.79 -65.22 -26.24
N VAL A 2 27.64 -63.99 -26.72
CA VAL A 2 28.77 -63.10 -27.03
C VAL A 2 28.96 -62.19 -25.83
N ARG A 3 29.82 -62.62 -24.90
CA ARG A 3 30.26 -61.77 -23.79
C ARG A 3 31.19 -60.72 -24.37
N MET A 4 30.73 -59.48 -24.33
CA MET A 4 31.48 -58.31 -24.74
C MET A 4 32.81 -58.31 -23.97
N LYS A 5 33.92 -58.58 -24.67
CA LYS A 5 35.26 -58.34 -24.15
C LYS A 5 35.32 -56.85 -23.83
N ARG A 6 35.68 -56.54 -22.59
CA ARG A 6 35.87 -55.18 -22.07
C ARG A 6 36.58 -54.35 -23.14
N ALA A 7 35.92 -53.29 -23.61
CA ALA A 7 36.53 -52.32 -24.48
C ALA A 7 37.57 -51.58 -23.63
N ASP A 8 38.81 -52.06 -23.61
CA ASP A 8 39.93 -51.35 -22.99
C ASP A 8 40.21 -50.11 -23.86
N LEU A 9 39.43 -49.05 -23.65
CA LEU A 9 39.74 -47.72 -24.17
C LEU A 9 41.01 -47.22 -23.47
N PRO A 10 41.91 -46.52 -24.19
CA PRO A 10 43.07 -45.91 -23.57
C PRO A 10 42.61 -44.96 -22.44
N GLU A 11 43.16 -45.11 -21.24
CA GLU A 11 42.76 -44.38 -20.02
C GLU A 11 42.69 -42.85 -20.22
N GLN A 12 43.50 -42.31 -21.14
CA GLN A 12 43.52 -40.90 -21.51
C GLN A 12 42.26 -40.44 -22.25
N ASN A 13 41.69 -41.28 -23.13
CA ASN A 13 40.46 -40.96 -23.85
C ASN A 13 39.24 -40.98 -22.92
N GLU A 14 39.19 -41.93 -21.98
CA GLU A 14 38.11 -41.99 -20.99
C GLU A 14 38.10 -40.74 -20.09
N LYS A 15 39.26 -40.31 -19.59
CA LYS A 15 39.40 -39.08 -18.79
C LYS A 15 38.95 -37.84 -19.56
N ALA A 16 39.32 -37.72 -20.83
CA ALA A 16 38.92 -36.59 -21.67
C ALA A 16 37.40 -36.54 -21.93
N VAL A 17 36.78 -37.70 -22.20
CA VAL A 17 35.33 -37.81 -22.39
C VAL A 17 34.59 -37.48 -21.09
N PHE A 18 35.06 -37.98 -19.94
CA PHE A 18 34.46 -37.68 -18.64
C PHE A 18 34.53 -36.19 -18.28
N ALA A 19 35.69 -35.56 -18.50
CA ALA A 19 35.86 -34.12 -18.31
C ALA A 19 34.93 -33.29 -19.20
N ARG A 20 34.74 -33.70 -20.47
CA ARG A 20 33.80 -33.06 -21.38
C ARG A 20 32.35 -33.20 -20.91
N MET A 21 31.94 -34.40 -20.49
CA MET A 21 30.59 -34.63 -19.96
C MET A 21 30.33 -33.79 -18.71
N GLN A 22 31.31 -33.66 -17.82
CA GLN A 22 31.20 -32.83 -16.63
C GLN A 22 31.06 -31.35 -17.00
N ALA A 23 31.88 -30.85 -17.93
CA ALA A 23 31.79 -29.46 -18.39
C ALA A 23 30.44 -29.16 -19.08
N GLU A 24 29.91 -30.08 -19.88
CA GLU A 24 28.59 -29.95 -20.52
C GLU A 24 27.46 -29.95 -19.47
N ARG A 25 27.52 -30.84 -18.47
CA ARG A 25 26.58 -30.88 -17.34
C ARG A 25 26.60 -29.58 -16.53
N GLU A 26 27.78 -29.07 -16.21
CA GLU A 26 27.95 -27.80 -15.49
C GLU A 26 27.40 -26.63 -16.30
N ARG A 27 27.61 -26.62 -17.62
CA ARG A 27 27.07 -25.60 -18.52
C ARG A 27 25.53 -25.64 -18.55
N GLN A 28 24.93 -26.82 -18.71
CA GLN A 28 23.48 -26.99 -18.63
C GLN A 28 22.92 -26.54 -17.28
N ALA A 29 23.55 -26.93 -16.17
CA ALA A 29 23.10 -26.53 -14.84
C ALA A 29 23.17 -25.01 -14.65
N LYS A 30 24.21 -24.35 -15.18
CA LYS A 30 24.30 -22.88 -15.16
C LYS A 30 23.20 -22.24 -16.01
N GLN A 31 22.93 -22.79 -17.20
CA GLN A 31 21.89 -22.29 -18.08
C GLN A 31 20.51 -22.37 -17.42
N TYR A 32 20.13 -23.53 -16.87
CA TYR A 32 18.84 -23.69 -16.18
C TYR A 32 18.69 -22.78 -14.96
N ARG A 33 19.77 -22.52 -14.22
CA ARG A 33 19.74 -21.56 -13.11
C ARG A 33 19.56 -20.13 -13.59
N ALA A 34 20.20 -19.76 -14.69
CA ALA A 34 20.05 -18.43 -15.27
C ALA A 34 18.63 -18.20 -15.79
N GLU A 35 18.08 -19.15 -16.56
CA GLU A 35 16.69 -19.11 -17.05
C GLU A 35 15.69 -19.05 -15.90
N GLY A 36 15.88 -19.87 -14.85
CA GLY A 36 15.02 -19.83 -13.66
C GLY A 36 15.11 -18.50 -12.90
N ALA A 37 16.29 -17.88 -12.83
CA ALA A 37 16.46 -16.58 -12.20
C ALA A 37 15.82 -15.45 -13.01
N GLU A 38 15.93 -15.50 -14.34
CA GLU A 38 15.29 -14.55 -15.25
C GLU A 38 13.77 -14.60 -15.14
N GLU A 39 13.18 -15.79 -15.23
CA GLU A 39 11.73 -15.96 -15.13
C GLU A 39 11.21 -15.55 -13.74
N ALA A 40 11.94 -15.91 -12.68
CA ALA A 40 11.59 -15.48 -11.33
C ALA A 40 11.64 -13.95 -11.18
N GLN A 41 12.64 -13.29 -11.78
CA GLN A 41 12.75 -11.84 -11.74
C GLN A 41 11.62 -11.16 -12.53
N LYS A 42 11.25 -11.72 -13.67
CA LYS A 42 10.13 -11.24 -14.48
C LYS A 42 8.81 -11.32 -13.70
N ILE A 43 8.49 -12.50 -13.13
CA ILE A 43 7.29 -12.70 -12.32
C ILE A 43 7.22 -11.72 -11.14
N ARG A 44 8.35 -11.52 -10.45
CA ARG A 44 8.42 -10.56 -9.32
C ARG A 44 8.16 -9.14 -9.78
N SER A 45 8.77 -8.73 -10.89
CA SER A 45 8.63 -7.37 -11.42
C SER A 45 7.19 -7.10 -11.89
N GLU A 46 6.55 -8.08 -12.53
CA GLU A 46 5.14 -8.02 -12.91
C GLU A 46 4.23 -7.93 -11.68
N ALA A 47 4.45 -8.78 -10.67
CA ALA A 47 3.67 -8.74 -9.43
C ALA A 47 3.82 -7.42 -8.66
N GLU A 48 5.03 -6.85 -8.63
CA GLU A 48 5.28 -5.55 -8.01
C GLU A 48 4.55 -4.42 -8.74
N LYS A 49 4.58 -4.44 -10.08
CA LYS A 49 3.85 -3.48 -10.91
C LYS A 49 2.34 -3.58 -10.68
N ASP A 50 1.79 -4.79 -10.69
CA ASP A 50 0.35 -5.00 -10.49
C ASP A 50 -0.08 -4.55 -9.09
N ARG A 51 0.73 -4.84 -8.06
CA ARG A 51 0.50 -4.34 -6.71
C ARG A 51 0.44 -2.82 -6.67
N GLU A 52 1.38 -2.14 -7.33
CA GLU A 52 1.42 -0.68 -7.35
C GLU A 52 0.19 -0.08 -8.03
N ILE A 53 -0.24 -0.67 -9.15
CA ILE A 53 -1.46 -0.25 -9.87
C ILE A 53 -2.68 -0.38 -8.97
N VAL A 54 -2.86 -1.54 -8.32
CA VAL A 54 -4.00 -1.79 -7.42
C VAL A 54 -4.02 -0.80 -6.26
N LEU A 55 -2.86 -0.51 -5.65
CA LEU A 55 -2.77 0.47 -4.57
C LEU A 55 -3.07 1.89 -5.05
N ALA A 56 -2.59 2.27 -6.23
CA ALA A 56 -2.86 3.57 -6.82
C ALA A 56 -4.35 3.76 -7.16
N GLU A 57 -5.00 2.75 -7.73
CA GLU A 57 -6.44 2.76 -8.02
C GLU A 57 -7.28 2.82 -6.74
N ALA A 58 -6.92 2.03 -5.72
CA ALA A 58 -7.59 2.08 -4.42
C ALA A 58 -7.44 3.46 -3.77
N TYR A 59 -6.24 4.04 -3.82
CA TYR A 59 -6.00 5.37 -3.27
C TYR A 59 -6.79 6.45 -4.01
N LYS A 60 -6.77 6.42 -5.35
CA LYS A 60 -7.56 7.34 -6.19
C LYS A 60 -9.05 7.27 -5.81
N THR A 61 -9.61 6.06 -5.78
CA THR A 61 -11.03 5.83 -5.44
C THR A 61 -11.35 6.34 -4.03
N ALA A 62 -10.46 6.11 -3.07
CA ALA A 62 -10.64 6.62 -1.71
C ALA A 62 -10.64 8.15 -1.64
N GLN A 63 -9.79 8.82 -2.41
CA GLN A 63 -9.77 10.29 -2.48
C GLN A 63 -11.00 10.85 -3.17
N GLU A 64 -11.46 10.23 -4.26
CA GLU A 64 -12.70 10.61 -4.94
C GLU A 64 -13.90 10.49 -4.00
N LEU A 65 -14.04 9.35 -3.30
CA LEU A 65 -15.14 9.13 -2.36
C LEU A 65 -15.10 10.12 -1.19
N ARG A 66 -13.91 10.41 -0.66
CA ARG A 66 -13.73 11.41 0.40
C ARG A 66 -14.12 12.81 -0.10
N GLY A 67 -13.64 13.20 -1.28
CA GLY A 67 -13.97 14.49 -1.90
C GLY A 67 -15.47 14.65 -2.13
N ASP A 68 -16.14 13.61 -2.63
CA ASP A 68 -17.60 13.59 -2.81
C ASP A 68 -18.35 13.69 -1.48
N GLY A 69 -17.86 12.99 -0.45
CA GLY A 69 -18.40 13.06 0.91
C GLY A 69 -18.28 14.46 1.49
N ASP A 70 -17.10 15.07 1.38
CA ASP A 70 -16.84 16.44 1.85
C ASP A 70 -17.69 17.45 1.08
N ALA A 71 -17.78 17.34 -0.24
CA ALA A 71 -18.62 18.20 -1.06
C ALA A 71 -20.11 18.12 -0.68
N LYS A 72 -20.63 16.90 -0.46
CA LYS A 72 -22.01 16.69 0.02
C LYS A 72 -22.22 17.28 1.41
N ALA A 73 -21.27 17.06 2.32
CA ALA A 73 -21.32 17.62 3.67
C ALA A 73 -21.35 19.16 3.59
N PHE A 74 -20.42 19.79 2.87
CA PHE A 74 -20.38 21.24 2.70
C PHE A 74 -21.66 21.79 2.05
N LYS A 75 -22.22 21.11 1.06
CA LYS A 75 -23.49 21.52 0.44
C LYS A 75 -24.63 21.52 1.44
N THR A 76 -24.75 20.47 2.25
CA THR A 76 -25.76 20.36 3.31
C THR A 76 -25.54 21.44 4.38
N TYR A 77 -24.30 21.64 4.83
CA TYR A 77 -23.95 22.67 5.79
C TYR A 77 -24.28 24.08 5.27
N ALA A 78 -23.91 24.39 4.02
CA ALA A 78 -24.22 25.67 3.40
C ALA A 78 -25.73 25.87 3.22
N GLY A 79 -26.49 24.80 2.93
CA GLY A 79 -27.94 24.84 2.89
C GLY A 79 -28.55 25.19 4.25
N ALA A 80 -28.12 24.51 5.32
CA ALA A 80 -28.57 24.78 6.69
C ALA A 80 -28.19 26.18 7.16
N TYR A 81 -26.96 26.63 6.86
CA TYR A 81 -26.48 27.97 7.20
C TYR A 81 -27.31 29.08 6.54
N LYS A 82 -27.74 28.88 5.29
CA LYS A 82 -28.58 29.84 4.57
C LYS A 82 -30.00 29.97 5.13
N GLN A 83 -30.51 28.96 5.83
CA GLN A 83 -31.86 29.01 6.39
C GLN A 83 -31.95 29.97 7.58
N ASP A 84 -30.99 29.90 8.51
CA ASP A 84 -30.81 30.87 9.58
C ASP A 84 -29.37 30.83 10.10
N GLN A 85 -28.60 31.86 9.72
CA GLN A 85 -27.20 32.00 10.09
C GLN A 85 -27.01 32.10 11.61
N ARG A 86 -27.85 32.86 12.32
CA ARG A 86 -27.69 33.10 13.76
C ARG A 86 -28.01 31.84 14.56
N PHE A 87 -29.08 31.13 14.18
CA PHE A 87 -29.46 29.87 14.83
C PHE A 87 -28.42 28.76 14.61
N PHE A 88 -27.84 28.69 13.41
CA PHE A 88 -26.78 27.73 13.10
C PHE A 88 -25.49 28.01 13.89
N GLU A 89 -25.03 29.26 13.93
CA GLU A 89 -23.85 29.67 14.72
C GLU A 89 -24.02 29.34 16.21
N PHE A 90 -25.21 29.58 16.76
CA PHE A 90 -25.56 29.24 18.14
C PHE A 90 -25.52 27.73 18.39
N THR A 91 -26.25 26.94 17.60
CA THR A 91 -26.34 25.48 17.76
C THR A 91 -24.97 24.82 17.64
N ARG A 92 -24.15 25.24 16.68
CA ARG A 92 -22.79 24.72 16.48
C ARG A 92 -21.87 25.06 17.65
N SER A 93 -21.99 26.26 18.20
CA SER A 93 -21.23 26.67 19.40
C SER A 93 -21.63 25.83 20.60
N MET A 94 -22.93 25.56 20.79
CA MET A 94 -23.44 24.71 21.88
C MET A 94 -23.01 23.24 21.74
N GLU A 95 -22.99 22.68 20.53
CA GLU A 95 -22.44 21.34 20.27
C GLU A 95 -20.94 21.27 20.56
N ALA A 96 -20.17 22.30 20.16
CA ALA A 96 -18.76 22.40 20.48
C ALA A 96 -18.55 22.44 22.01
N TYR A 97 -19.33 23.25 22.74
CA TYR A 97 -19.27 23.26 24.20
C TYR A 97 -19.57 21.90 24.80
N ARG A 98 -20.60 21.21 24.33
CA ARG A 98 -20.97 19.88 24.82
C ARG A 98 -19.86 18.84 24.56
N LYS A 99 -19.18 18.92 23.41
CA LYS A 99 -18.10 18.00 23.04
C LYS A 99 -16.81 18.27 23.81
N THR A 100 -16.50 19.53 24.08
CA THR A 100 -15.26 19.95 24.75
C THR A 100 -15.39 19.98 26.27
N LEU A 101 -16.59 20.19 26.83
CA LEU A 101 -16.85 20.27 28.28
C LEU A 101 -17.45 18.96 28.83
N SER A 102 -16.87 17.81 28.49
CA SER A 102 -17.21 16.53 29.10
C SER A 102 -16.78 16.48 30.59
N GLN A 103 -17.37 15.55 31.36
CA GLN A 103 -17.12 15.44 32.81
C GLN A 103 -15.61 15.33 33.10
N ASN A 104 -15.08 16.28 33.88
CA ASN A 104 -13.67 16.48 34.26
C ASN A 104 -12.74 17.25 33.29
N THR A 105 -13.26 18.13 32.42
CA THR A 105 -12.39 19.00 31.61
C THR A 105 -12.08 20.33 32.30
N THR A 106 -10.79 20.62 32.54
CA THR A 106 -10.32 21.95 32.95
C THR A 106 -9.86 22.72 31.71
N VAL A 107 -10.57 23.79 31.35
CA VAL A 107 -10.25 24.62 30.19
C VAL A 107 -9.50 25.88 30.64
N ILE A 108 -8.30 26.11 30.12
CA ILE A 108 -7.52 27.33 30.34
C ILE A 108 -7.68 28.22 29.11
N MET A 109 -8.15 29.45 29.31
CA MET A 109 -8.42 30.36 28.21
C MET A 109 -8.31 31.83 28.61
N THR A 110 -8.07 32.67 27.61
CA THR A 110 -7.95 34.12 27.78
C THR A 110 -9.32 34.78 28.01
N PRO A 111 -9.39 35.87 28.79
CA PRO A 111 -10.63 36.59 29.12
C PRO A 111 -11.45 37.03 27.89
N ASP A 112 -10.79 37.27 26.75
CA ASP A 112 -11.43 37.74 25.51
C ASP A 112 -11.78 36.62 24.53
N SER A 113 -11.73 35.36 24.95
CA SER A 113 -12.00 34.25 24.05
C SER A 113 -13.41 34.30 23.47
N GLU A 114 -13.47 34.32 22.13
CA GLU A 114 -14.67 34.21 21.29
C GLU A 114 -15.38 32.87 21.45
N PHE A 115 -14.67 31.86 21.94
CA PHE A 115 -15.20 30.52 22.11
C PHE A 115 -16.46 30.54 22.97
N PHE A 116 -16.51 31.29 24.07
CA PHE A 116 -17.68 31.36 24.97
C PHE A 116 -18.55 32.61 24.81
N ARG A 117 -18.59 33.22 23.61
CA ARG A 117 -19.39 34.44 23.34
C ARG A 117 -20.84 34.34 23.83
N TYR A 118 -21.49 33.19 23.63
CA TYR A 118 -22.88 32.96 24.05
C TYR A 118 -23.07 32.67 25.55
N LEU A 119 -22.03 32.32 26.29
CA LEU A 119 -22.06 32.11 27.74
C LEU A 119 -21.75 33.38 28.53
N LYS A 120 -21.04 34.34 27.93
CA LYS A 120 -20.68 35.65 28.53
C LYS A 120 -21.81 36.69 28.46
N GLN A 121 -22.82 36.46 27.62
CA GLN A 121 -23.85 37.47 27.29
C GLN A 121 -25.01 37.53 28.30
N ARG A 122 -24.71 37.41 29.60
CA ARG A 122 -25.68 37.46 30.70
C ARG A 122 -25.53 38.72 31.54
#